data_AF-H2MMC8-F1
#
_entry.id   AF-H2MMC8-F1
#
_cell.length_a   1.000
_cell.length_b   1.000
_cell.length_c   1.000
_cell.angle_alpha   90.00
_cell.angle_beta   90.00
_cell.angle_gamma   90.00
#
_symmetry.space_group_name_H-M   'P 1'
#
loop_
_entity.id
_entity.type
_entity.pdbx_description
1 polymer ?
#
loop_
_entity_poly.entity_id
_entity_poly.type
_entity_poly.pdbx_seq_one_letter_code
_entity_poly.pdbx_strand_id
1 'polypeptide(L)'
;KMNVELSSEREARLSLERRRHREAERRLRVFDDKLRTMGVSFPASGRTRHLRLLYEQSYADVLHQSKAAAVLQNRQTKQKLALQKALETFRSQNQQPQTRREFDLNDPDSWKKTDQSDAQMILPGLVGEDPTKSSREQRQKEQLREWLIQQQAELDASRKQRHNRKHLHLQAERRKEAAVATQNYNLAMVNKKCQDFVQVSTCFYLVNFCFSIRLKRNIGESSKMTLIMIRKRLRCLKKGDLLLISVQRIEMEKKQEDERHERVRLDSARAALLMERRQARLGKQLRQQLDSANGQLAQTHKQQSRGQIDESFFLKFNTCSR
;
A
#
# COMPACT_ATOMS: atom_id res chain seq x y z
N LYS A 1 -28.63 -44.50 140.77
CA LYS A 1 -29.26 -44.50 139.43
C LYS A 1 -28.92 -43.17 138.77
N MET A 2 -28.00 -43.15 137.80
CA MET A 2 -27.62 -41.93 137.08
C MET A 2 -28.50 -41.84 135.81
N ASN A 3 -29.36 -40.83 135.73
CA ASN A 3 -30.16 -40.55 134.53
C ASN A 3 -29.22 -39.93 133.47
N VAL A 4 -28.86 -40.73 132.47
CA VAL A 4 -28.17 -40.26 131.26
C VAL A 4 -29.23 -39.73 130.30
N GLU A 5 -29.33 -38.41 130.15
CA GLU A 5 -30.24 -37.77 129.19
C GLU A 5 -29.84 -38.12 127.75
N LEU A 6 -30.82 -38.51 126.93
CA LEU A 6 -30.62 -38.89 125.53
C LEU A 6 -30.44 -37.64 124.65
N SER A 7 -29.63 -37.71 123.58
CA SER A 7 -29.37 -36.57 122.67
C SER A 7 -30.66 -35.97 122.08
N SER A 8 -31.68 -36.79 121.84
CA SER A 8 -32.99 -36.32 121.35
C SER A 8 -33.71 -35.41 122.35
N GLU A 9 -33.48 -35.59 123.66
CA GLU A 9 -34.07 -34.76 124.71
C GLU A 9 -33.43 -33.37 124.75
N ARG A 10 -32.16 -33.24 124.40
CA ARG A 10 -31.45 -31.94 124.29
C ARG A 10 -31.96 -31.11 123.11
N GLU A 11 -32.13 -31.73 121.94
CA GLU A 11 -32.67 -31.04 120.76
C GLU A 11 -34.12 -30.61 120.96
N ALA A 12 -34.93 -31.46 121.61
CA ALA A 12 -36.30 -31.12 121.99
C ALA A 12 -36.35 -29.91 122.94
N ARG A 13 -35.43 -29.84 123.92
CA ARG A 13 -35.30 -28.67 124.82
C ARG A 13 -34.91 -27.39 124.07
N LEU A 14 -33.91 -27.42 123.19
CA LEU A 14 -33.50 -26.25 122.41
C LEU A 14 -34.58 -25.75 121.44
N SER A 15 -35.36 -26.67 120.86
CA SER A 15 -36.52 -26.31 120.03
C SER A 15 -37.63 -25.66 120.87
N LEU A 16 -37.90 -26.22 122.05
CA LEU A 16 -38.83 -25.64 123.03
C LEU A 16 -38.37 -24.25 123.50
N GLU A 17 -37.08 -24.06 123.76
CA GLU A 17 -36.50 -22.76 124.13
C GLU A 17 -36.62 -21.75 123.00
N ARG A 18 -36.29 -22.11 121.76
CA ARG A 18 -36.51 -21.25 120.58
C ARG A 18 -37.99 -20.88 120.40
N ARG A 19 -38.91 -21.81 120.72
CA ARG A 19 -40.35 -21.52 120.70
C ARG A 19 -40.74 -20.59 121.84
N ARG A 20 -40.26 -20.82 123.06
CA ARG A 20 -40.47 -19.96 124.23
C ARG A 20 -39.93 -18.55 124.00
N HIS A 21 -38.74 -18.42 123.42
CA HIS A 21 -38.13 -17.13 123.08
C HIS A 21 -38.95 -16.38 122.03
N ARG A 22 -39.32 -17.03 120.92
CA ARG A 22 -40.21 -16.43 119.90
C ARG A 22 -41.57 -16.04 120.48
N GLU A 23 -42.12 -16.85 121.37
CA GLU A 23 -43.39 -16.57 122.04
C GLU A 23 -43.25 -15.43 123.05
N ALA A 24 -42.12 -15.30 123.76
CA ALA A 24 -41.82 -14.19 124.64
C ALA A 24 -41.68 -12.87 123.85
N GLU A 25 -40.93 -12.86 122.76
CA GLU A 25 -40.85 -11.70 121.85
C GLU A 25 -42.21 -11.32 121.28
N ARG A 26 -43.02 -12.32 120.88
CA ARG A 26 -44.39 -12.09 120.40
C ARG A 26 -45.25 -11.48 121.51
N ARG A 27 -45.21 -12.03 122.73
CA ARG A 27 -45.95 -11.50 123.88
C ARG A 27 -45.57 -10.05 124.15
N LEU A 28 -44.27 -9.71 124.12
CA LEU A 28 -43.82 -8.32 124.26
C LEU A 28 -44.41 -7.40 123.18
N ARG A 29 -44.51 -7.84 121.93
CA ARG A 29 -45.15 -7.08 120.84
C ARG A 29 -46.68 -6.98 120.95
N VAL A 30 -47.34 -8.00 121.52
CA VAL A 30 -48.81 -8.09 121.61
C VAL A 30 -49.35 -7.33 122.82
N PHE A 31 -48.63 -7.33 123.94
CA PHE A 31 -49.04 -6.70 125.19
C PHE A 31 -48.52 -5.26 125.35
N ASP A 32 -47.61 -4.79 124.48
CA ASP A 32 -47.26 -3.37 124.38
C ASP A 32 -48.32 -2.61 123.56
N ASP A 33 -49.16 -1.85 124.25
CA ASP A 33 -50.27 -1.09 123.67
C ASP A 33 -49.81 -0.04 122.63
N LYS A 34 -48.60 0.53 122.81
CA LYS A 34 -48.06 1.54 121.89
C LYS A 34 -47.64 0.93 120.55
N LEU A 35 -46.95 -0.22 120.58
CA LEU A 35 -46.55 -0.94 119.37
C LEU A 35 -47.76 -1.50 118.62
N ARG A 36 -48.78 -1.95 119.34
CA ARG A 36 -50.04 -2.48 118.78
C ARG A 36 -50.88 -1.40 118.09
N THR A 37 -50.92 -0.20 118.65
CA THR A 37 -51.71 0.92 118.10
C THR A 37 -51.00 1.59 116.91
N MET A 38 -49.67 1.78 116.98
CA MET A 38 -48.94 2.53 115.94
C MET A 38 -48.30 1.67 114.84
N GLY A 39 -47.88 0.43 115.10
CA GLY A 39 -47.51 -0.58 114.07
C GLY A 39 -46.47 -0.21 112.99
N VAL A 40 -45.78 0.93 113.06
CA VAL A 40 -44.86 1.41 112.00
C VAL A 40 -43.40 1.32 112.47
N SER A 41 -42.57 0.56 111.73
CA SER A 41 -41.13 0.63 111.88
C SER A 41 -40.57 1.83 111.09
N PHE A 42 -40.35 2.94 111.79
CA PHE A 42 -39.77 4.17 111.24
C PHE A 42 -38.52 3.96 110.35
N PRO A 43 -37.51 3.16 110.74
CA PRO A 43 -36.32 2.99 109.91
C PRO A 43 -36.58 2.21 108.61
N ALA A 44 -37.61 1.34 108.57
CA ALA A 44 -37.94 0.61 107.34
C ALA A 44 -38.74 1.47 106.36
N SER A 45 -39.71 2.26 106.85
CA SER A 45 -40.54 3.14 106.01
C SER A 45 -39.73 4.25 105.34
N GLY A 46 -38.76 4.83 106.06
CA GLY A 46 -37.84 5.83 105.50
C GLY A 46 -36.97 5.27 104.37
N ARG A 47 -36.48 4.02 104.51
CA ARG A 47 -35.72 3.33 103.46
C ARG A 47 -36.55 3.11 102.20
N THR A 48 -37.81 2.71 102.33
CA THR A 48 -38.68 2.49 101.15
C THR A 48 -38.98 3.79 100.41
N ARG A 49 -39.21 4.89 101.13
CA ARG A 49 -39.39 6.23 100.51
C ARG A 49 -38.11 6.71 99.82
N HIS A 50 -36.96 6.54 100.46
CA HIS A 50 -35.68 6.94 99.88
C HIS A 50 -35.37 6.15 98.60
N LEU A 51 -35.60 4.82 98.60
CA LEU A 51 -35.47 4.00 97.40
C LEU A 51 -36.43 4.42 96.27
N ARG A 52 -37.67 4.80 96.59
CA ARG A 52 -38.62 5.31 95.57
C ARG A 52 -38.15 6.63 94.96
N LEU A 53 -37.64 7.57 95.76
CA LEU A 53 -37.10 8.85 95.26
C LEU A 53 -35.85 8.65 94.39
N LEU A 54 -34.95 7.74 94.77
CA LEU A 54 -33.79 7.38 93.95
C LEU A 54 -34.22 6.75 92.61
N TYR A 55 -35.30 5.96 92.62
CA TYR A 55 -35.85 5.38 91.40
C TYR A 55 -36.50 6.45 90.50
N GLU A 56 -37.25 7.38 91.06
CA GLU A 56 -37.87 8.49 90.32
C GLU A 56 -36.81 9.45 89.74
N GLN A 57 -35.76 9.76 90.51
CA GLN A 57 -34.61 10.55 90.03
C GLN A 57 -33.87 9.82 88.91
N SER A 58 -33.57 8.53 89.08
CA SER A 58 -32.88 7.76 88.04
C SER A 58 -33.71 7.62 86.76
N TYR A 59 -35.04 7.47 86.87
CA TYR A 59 -35.94 7.47 85.72
C TYR A 59 -35.97 8.83 85.00
N ALA A 60 -36.01 9.94 85.74
CA ALA A 60 -35.93 11.28 85.16
C ALA A 60 -34.59 11.50 84.42
N ASP A 61 -33.46 11.08 85.01
CA ASP A 61 -32.14 11.18 84.38
C ASP A 61 -32.05 10.38 83.08
N VAL A 62 -32.61 9.17 83.04
CA VAL A 62 -32.69 8.35 81.81
C VAL A 62 -33.50 9.05 80.72
N LEU A 63 -34.62 9.69 81.08
CA LEU A 63 -35.42 10.46 80.13
C LEU A 63 -34.67 11.70 79.61
N HIS A 64 -33.92 12.39 80.47
CA HIS A 64 -33.08 13.52 80.07
C HIS A 64 -31.95 13.09 79.14
N GLN A 65 -31.27 11.98 79.45
CA GLN A 65 -30.22 11.41 78.62
C GLN A 65 -30.76 10.94 77.26
N SER A 66 -31.94 10.32 77.23
CA SER A 66 -32.61 9.91 75.98
C SER A 66 -32.90 11.11 75.06
N LYS A 67 -33.42 12.20 75.61
CA LYS A 67 -33.64 13.46 74.87
C LYS A 67 -32.33 14.06 74.34
N ALA A 68 -31.28 14.07 75.17
CA ALA A 68 -29.95 14.53 74.76
C ALA A 68 -29.38 13.68 73.62
N ALA A 69 -29.50 12.35 73.70
CA ALA A 69 -29.09 11.42 72.66
C ALA A 69 -29.83 11.67 71.33
N ALA A 70 -31.15 11.90 71.39
CA ALA A 70 -31.95 12.22 70.20
C ALA A 70 -31.50 13.53 69.51
N VAL A 71 -31.18 14.58 70.29
CA VAL A 71 -30.65 15.84 69.75
C VAL A 71 -29.28 15.62 69.10
N LEU A 72 -28.40 14.84 69.72
CA LEU A 72 -27.09 14.50 69.16
C LEU A 72 -27.22 13.70 67.87
N GLN A 73 -28.12 12.71 67.82
CA GLN A 73 -28.40 11.93 66.61
C GLN A 73 -28.94 12.81 65.47
N ASN A 74 -29.84 13.75 65.78
CA ASN A 74 -30.35 14.71 64.79
C ASN A 74 -29.27 15.66 64.27
N ARG A 75 -28.31 16.07 65.11
CA ARG A 75 -27.15 16.85 64.67
C ARG A 75 -26.23 16.02 63.77
N GLN A 76 -25.95 14.78 64.15
CA GLN A 76 -25.11 13.88 63.36
C GLN A 76 -25.72 13.57 61.99
N THR A 77 -27.02 13.30 61.92
CA THR A 77 -27.71 13.05 60.64
C THR A 77 -27.67 14.29 59.74
N LYS A 78 -27.93 15.49 60.29
CA LYS A 78 -27.78 16.74 59.53
C LYS A 78 -26.35 16.96 59.03
N GLN A 79 -25.33 16.68 59.85
CA GLN A 79 -23.93 16.75 59.43
C GLN A 79 -23.61 15.75 58.33
N LYS A 80 -24.07 14.50 58.44
CA LYS A 80 -23.92 13.48 57.39
C LYS A 80 -24.54 13.92 56.07
N LEU A 81 -25.77 14.45 56.12
CA LEU A 81 -26.47 14.98 54.94
C LEU A 81 -25.74 16.18 54.34
N ALA A 82 -25.26 17.11 55.16
CA ALA A 82 -24.50 18.26 54.68
C ALA A 82 -23.19 17.85 54.01
N LEU A 83 -22.47 16.89 54.60
CA LEU A 83 -21.24 16.35 54.04
C LEU A 83 -21.51 15.60 52.73
N GLN A 84 -22.57 14.79 52.68
CA GLN A 84 -22.98 14.11 51.44
C GLN A 84 -23.32 15.10 50.34
N LYS A 85 -24.10 16.14 50.66
CA LYS A 85 -24.44 17.20 49.71
C LYS A 85 -23.19 17.94 49.21
N ALA A 86 -22.25 18.26 50.11
CA ALA A 86 -20.98 18.87 49.74
C ALA A 86 -20.15 17.97 48.82
N LEU A 87 -20.08 16.67 49.10
CA LEU A 87 -19.43 15.70 48.22
C LEU A 87 -20.10 15.64 46.84
N GLU A 88 -21.43 15.58 46.78
CA GLU A 88 -22.17 15.57 45.51
C GLU A 88 -21.92 16.84 44.70
N THR A 89 -21.90 18.02 45.35
CA THR A 89 -21.55 19.27 44.67
C THR A 89 -20.12 19.26 44.15
N PHE A 90 -19.16 18.75 44.93
CA PHE A 90 -17.77 18.65 44.52
C PHE A 90 -17.58 17.69 43.35
N ARG A 91 -18.22 16.51 43.38
CA ARG A 91 -18.19 15.55 42.28
C ARG A 91 -18.79 16.14 41.01
N SER A 92 -19.91 16.86 41.15
CA SER A 92 -20.57 17.50 40.02
C SER A 92 -19.76 18.66 39.41
N GLN A 93 -18.89 19.31 40.19
CA GLN A 93 -18.05 20.39 39.66
C GLN A 93 -16.74 19.86 39.06
N ASN A 94 -16.11 18.87 39.70
CA ASN A 94 -14.72 18.50 39.42
C ASN A 94 -14.53 17.09 38.85
N GLN A 95 -15.55 16.22 38.91
CA GLN A 95 -15.43 14.81 38.50
C GLN A 95 -16.36 14.47 37.32
N GLN A 96 -16.66 15.47 36.50
CA GLN A 96 -17.48 15.27 35.31
C GLN A 96 -16.74 14.41 34.28
N PRO A 97 -17.43 13.54 33.52
CA PRO A 97 -16.81 12.73 32.48
C PRO A 97 -16.04 13.58 31.46
N GLN A 98 -16.58 14.74 31.10
CA GLN A 98 -16.03 15.65 30.10
C GLN A 98 -14.69 16.28 30.52
N THR A 99 -14.45 16.42 31.83
CA THR A 99 -13.23 17.03 32.37
C THR A 99 -12.11 16.00 32.59
N ARG A 100 -12.32 14.73 32.22
CA ARG A 100 -11.28 13.70 32.32
C ARG A 100 -10.22 13.90 31.27
N ARG A 101 -8.97 13.59 31.62
CA ARG A 101 -7.81 13.69 30.71
C ARG A 101 -7.97 12.85 29.43
N GLU A 102 -8.65 11.72 29.55
CA GLU A 102 -8.89 10.74 28.48
C GLU A 102 -10.28 10.88 27.84
N PHE A 103 -10.96 12.00 28.07
CA PHE A 103 -12.29 12.22 27.50
C PHE A 103 -12.23 12.41 25.99
N ASP A 104 -11.17 13.00 25.45
CA ASP A 104 -10.89 13.07 24.03
C ASP A 104 -10.89 11.70 23.34
N LEU A 105 -10.34 10.68 24.01
CA LEU A 105 -10.31 9.30 23.56
C LEU A 105 -11.65 8.57 23.73
N ASN A 106 -12.41 8.91 24.77
CA ASN A 106 -13.68 8.26 25.13
C ASN A 106 -14.93 9.08 24.73
N ASP A 107 -14.77 10.12 23.92
CA ASP A 107 -15.86 10.96 23.48
C ASP A 107 -16.77 10.14 22.54
N PRO A 108 -18.07 9.95 22.86
CA PRO A 108 -18.99 9.22 21.98
C PRO A 108 -19.12 9.85 20.59
N ASP A 109 -18.86 11.16 20.48
CA ASP A 109 -18.89 11.90 19.21
C ASP A 109 -17.47 12.17 18.66
N SER A 110 -16.43 11.50 19.17
CA SER A 110 -15.04 11.61 18.72
C SER A 110 -14.92 11.58 17.18
N TRP A 111 -15.53 10.59 16.55
CA TRP A 111 -15.49 10.36 15.10
C TRP A 111 -16.18 11.46 14.26
N LYS A 112 -17.08 12.26 14.85
CA LYS A 112 -17.69 13.42 14.16
C LYS A 112 -16.83 14.67 14.21
N LYS A 113 -15.95 14.76 15.23
CA LYS A 113 -15.07 15.90 15.48
C LYS A 113 -13.70 15.73 14.83
N THR A 114 -13.31 14.50 14.52
CA THR A 114 -12.06 14.22 13.80
C THR A 114 -12.17 14.72 12.35
N ASP A 115 -11.31 15.66 11.98
CA ASP A 115 -11.18 16.11 10.61
C ASP A 115 -10.63 15.00 9.71
N GLN A 116 -11.08 14.98 8.46
CA GLN A 116 -10.73 13.92 7.51
C GLN A 116 -9.23 13.90 7.16
N SER A 117 -8.53 15.02 7.35
CA SER A 117 -7.07 15.15 7.26
C SER A 117 -6.35 14.42 8.40
N ASP A 118 -6.91 14.45 9.61
CA ASP A 118 -6.31 13.88 10.82
C ASP A 118 -6.63 12.38 10.92
N ALA A 119 -7.74 11.95 10.33
CA ALA A 119 -8.09 10.54 10.15
C ALA A 119 -7.26 9.84 9.06
N GLN A 120 -6.43 10.58 8.32
CA GLN A 120 -5.64 10.04 7.21
C GLN A 120 -4.43 9.26 7.75
N MET A 121 -4.68 8.01 8.16
CA MET A 121 -3.68 6.97 8.50
C MET A 121 -2.88 6.46 7.28
N ILE A 122 -2.74 7.28 6.24
CA ILE A 122 -1.91 6.95 5.08
C ILE A 122 -0.52 7.48 5.39
N LEU A 123 0.48 6.59 5.46
CA LEU A 123 1.88 7.00 5.51
C LEU A 123 2.15 7.96 4.34
N PRO A 124 2.46 9.24 4.59
CA PRO A 124 2.72 10.18 3.52
C PRO A 124 3.94 9.69 2.71
N GLY A 125 3.78 9.59 1.40
CA GLY A 125 4.92 9.32 0.50
C GLY A 125 5.31 7.85 0.36
N LEU A 126 4.34 6.94 0.22
CA LEU A 126 4.64 5.64 -0.38
C LEU A 126 5.19 5.86 -1.80
N VAL A 127 6.48 5.62 -1.98
CA VAL A 127 7.24 5.86 -3.23
C VAL A 127 6.64 5.15 -4.46
N GLY A 128 5.79 4.14 -4.24
CA GLY A 128 5.08 3.41 -5.29
C GLY A 128 3.77 4.05 -5.78
N GLU A 129 3.20 5.00 -5.03
CA GLU A 129 1.99 5.70 -5.46
C GLU A 129 2.37 6.88 -6.37
N ASP A 130 1.88 6.84 -7.60
CA ASP A 130 2.06 7.91 -8.58
C ASP A 130 0.70 8.56 -8.87
N PRO A 131 0.35 9.66 -8.17
CA PRO A 131 -0.86 10.42 -8.42
C PRO A 131 -0.93 10.98 -9.85
N THR A 132 0.23 11.11 -10.50
CA THR A 132 0.36 11.66 -11.86
C THR A 132 0.39 10.58 -12.94
N LYS A 133 0.10 9.32 -12.60
CA LYS A 133 0.11 8.19 -13.54
C LYS A 133 -0.73 8.47 -14.79
N SER A 134 -1.94 8.99 -14.63
CA SER A 134 -2.84 9.32 -15.74
C SER A 134 -2.23 10.38 -16.67
N SER A 135 -1.71 11.46 -16.11
CA SER A 135 -1.02 12.53 -16.85
C SER A 135 0.27 12.03 -17.53
N ARG A 136 1.00 11.09 -16.91
CA ARG A 136 2.17 10.44 -17.51
C ARG A 136 1.78 9.56 -18.69
N GLU A 137 0.77 8.71 -18.54
CA GLU A 137 0.26 7.85 -19.62
C GLU A 137 -0.27 8.68 -20.80
N GLN A 138 -0.94 9.80 -20.54
CA GLN A 138 -1.40 10.69 -21.59
C GLN A 138 -0.23 11.28 -22.39
N ARG A 139 0.79 11.81 -21.71
CA ARG A 139 2.00 12.32 -22.38
C ARG A 139 2.74 11.23 -23.17
N GLN A 140 2.82 10.01 -22.65
CA GLN A 140 3.41 8.88 -23.37
C GLN A 140 2.62 8.52 -24.64
N LYS A 141 1.29 8.54 -24.57
CA LYS A 141 0.43 8.32 -25.75
C LYS A 141 0.58 9.43 -26.78
N GLU A 142 0.69 10.69 -26.35
CA GLU A 142 0.92 11.84 -27.22
C GLU A 142 2.27 11.73 -27.92
N GLN A 143 3.35 11.43 -27.18
CA GLN A 143 4.69 11.20 -27.75
C GLN A 143 4.68 10.07 -28.79
N LEU A 144 4.04 8.94 -28.47
CA LEU A 144 3.94 7.82 -29.39
C LEU A 144 3.15 8.19 -30.66
N ARG A 145 2.06 8.94 -30.50
CA ARG A 145 1.25 9.42 -31.61
C ARG A 145 2.06 10.34 -32.53
N GLU A 146 2.80 11.29 -31.97
CA GLU A 146 3.64 12.21 -32.73
C GLU A 146 4.74 11.47 -33.50
N TRP A 147 5.41 10.51 -32.87
CA TRP A 147 6.40 9.67 -33.55
C TRP A 147 5.82 8.86 -34.70
N LEU A 148 4.64 8.26 -34.52
CA LEU A 148 3.98 7.51 -35.59
C LEU A 148 3.61 8.42 -36.78
N ILE A 149 3.14 9.63 -36.50
CA ILE A 149 2.82 10.63 -37.54
C ILE A 149 4.10 11.01 -38.30
N GLN A 150 5.21 11.27 -37.59
CA GLN A 150 6.49 11.59 -38.22
C GLN A 150 6.97 10.45 -39.13
N GLN A 151 6.94 9.21 -38.66
CA GLN A 151 7.33 8.05 -39.47
C GLN A 151 6.45 7.88 -40.71
N GLN A 152 5.13 8.08 -40.59
CA GLN A 152 4.22 8.04 -41.74
C GLN A 152 4.54 9.15 -42.74
N ALA A 153 4.79 10.37 -42.27
CA ALA A 153 5.13 11.50 -43.12
C ALA A 153 6.46 11.27 -43.87
N GLU A 154 7.47 10.72 -43.21
CA GLU A 154 8.76 10.36 -43.83
C GLU A 154 8.61 9.27 -44.89
N LEU A 155 7.82 8.24 -44.60
CA LEU A 155 7.51 7.17 -45.56
C LEU A 155 6.77 7.72 -46.78
N ASP A 156 5.77 8.57 -46.57
CA ASP A 156 5.02 9.17 -47.66
C ASP A 156 5.85 10.17 -48.47
N ALA A 157 6.73 10.94 -47.83
CA ALA A 157 7.70 11.80 -48.51
C ALA A 157 8.66 10.96 -49.38
N SER A 158 9.18 9.86 -48.84
CA SER A 158 10.04 8.93 -49.57
C SER A 158 9.33 8.29 -50.76
N ARG A 159 8.05 7.91 -50.60
CA ARG A 159 7.20 7.39 -51.68
C ARG A 159 6.96 8.43 -52.76
N LYS A 160 6.63 9.67 -52.39
CA LYS A 160 6.46 10.80 -53.32
C LYS A 160 7.75 11.09 -54.08
N GLN A 161 8.89 11.10 -53.39
CA GLN A 161 10.20 11.28 -54.02
C GLN A 161 10.50 10.16 -55.02
N ARG A 162 10.21 8.89 -54.67
CA ARG A 162 10.37 7.75 -55.59
C ARG A 162 9.44 7.89 -56.81
N HIS A 163 8.20 8.29 -56.62
CA HIS A 163 7.25 8.52 -57.70
C HIS A 163 7.71 9.65 -58.62
N ASN A 164 8.14 10.78 -58.06
CA ASN A 164 8.66 11.92 -58.82
C ASN A 164 9.91 11.55 -59.62
N ARG A 165 10.84 10.79 -59.03
CA ARG A 165 12.03 10.28 -59.75
C ARG A 165 11.63 9.40 -60.93
N LYS A 166 10.65 8.51 -60.77
CA LYS A 166 10.12 7.68 -61.87
C LYS A 166 9.46 8.53 -62.95
N HIS A 167 8.66 9.52 -62.57
CA HIS A 167 8.00 10.43 -63.50
C HIS A 167 9.03 11.25 -64.32
N LEU A 168 10.04 11.82 -63.66
CA LEU A 168 11.15 12.52 -64.30
C LEU A 168 11.94 11.60 -65.24
N HIS A 169 12.19 10.36 -64.84
CA HIS A 169 12.85 9.35 -65.69
C HIS A 169 12.05 9.09 -66.96
N LEU A 170 10.75 8.82 -66.83
CA LEU A 170 9.86 8.57 -67.96
C LEU A 170 9.77 9.79 -68.89
N GLN A 171 9.71 11.00 -68.33
CA GLN A 171 9.74 12.23 -69.12
C GLN A 171 11.05 12.39 -69.90
N ALA A 172 12.18 12.06 -69.28
CA ALA A 172 13.48 12.06 -69.95
C ALA A 172 13.56 11.00 -71.06
N GLU A 173 12.99 9.80 -70.86
CA GLU A 173 12.88 8.78 -71.90
C GLU A 173 12.03 9.26 -73.08
N ARG A 174 10.84 9.83 -72.83
CA ARG A 174 10.01 10.42 -73.91
C ARG A 174 10.75 11.50 -74.71
N ARG A 175 11.54 12.36 -74.04
CA ARG A 175 12.38 13.36 -74.72
C ARG A 175 13.45 12.72 -75.58
N LYS A 176 14.09 11.64 -75.09
CA LYS A 176 15.07 10.87 -75.88
C LYS A 176 14.42 10.23 -77.09
N GLU A 177 13.26 9.60 -76.94
CA GLU A 177 12.49 8.99 -78.03
C GLU A 177 12.09 10.02 -79.10
N ALA A 178 11.59 11.19 -78.69
CA ALA A 178 11.28 12.28 -79.62
C ALA A 178 12.53 12.79 -80.36
N ALA A 179 13.66 12.93 -79.67
CA ALA A 179 14.93 13.29 -80.30
C ALA A 179 15.39 12.24 -81.31
N VAL A 180 15.27 10.94 -80.98
CA VAL A 180 15.59 9.85 -81.92
C VAL A 180 14.63 9.85 -83.11
N ALA A 181 13.33 10.05 -82.89
CA ALA A 181 12.35 10.12 -83.97
C ALA A 181 12.61 11.27 -84.95
N THR A 182 12.92 12.46 -84.42
CA THR A 182 13.30 13.62 -85.25
C THR A 182 14.62 13.39 -86.00
N GLN A 183 15.63 12.79 -85.36
CA GLN A 183 16.87 12.38 -86.02
C GLN A 183 16.59 11.39 -87.16
N ASN A 184 15.76 10.37 -86.93
CA ASN A 184 15.37 9.40 -87.94
C ASN A 184 14.61 10.03 -89.10
N TYR A 185 13.67 10.94 -88.82
CA TYR A 185 12.97 11.70 -89.85
C TYR A 185 13.93 12.55 -90.69
N ASN A 186 14.85 13.27 -90.04
CA ASN A 186 15.86 14.08 -90.72
C ASN A 186 16.77 13.21 -91.60
N LEU A 187 17.22 12.05 -91.10
CA LEU A 187 17.99 11.08 -91.88
C LEU A 187 17.19 10.55 -93.08
N ALA A 188 15.91 10.24 -92.90
CA ALA A 188 15.03 9.80 -93.99
C ALA A 188 14.83 10.90 -95.04
N MET A 189 14.66 12.15 -94.61
CA MET A 189 14.56 13.31 -95.51
C MET A 189 15.85 13.59 -96.27
N VAL A 190 17.01 13.46 -95.62
CA VAL A 190 18.32 13.55 -96.28
C VAL A 190 18.49 12.42 -97.27
N ASN A 191 18.15 11.18 -96.91
CA ASN A 191 18.20 10.04 -97.83
C ASN A 191 17.25 10.23 -99.02
N LYS A 192 16.05 10.77 -98.81
CA LYS A 192 15.11 11.11 -99.90
C LYS A 192 15.67 12.22 -100.79
N LYS A 193 16.21 13.29 -100.21
CA LYS A 193 16.92 14.33 -100.99
C LYS A 193 18.13 13.79 -101.74
N CYS A 194 18.89 12.85 -101.16
CA CYS A 194 19.98 12.17 -101.83
C CYS A 194 19.46 11.23 -102.92
N GLN A 195 18.31 10.58 -102.76
CA GLN A 195 17.64 9.83 -103.81
C GLN A 195 17.15 10.74 -104.93
N ASP A 196 16.49 11.86 -104.61
CA ASP A 196 16.06 12.87 -105.57
C ASP A 196 17.27 13.50 -106.28
N PHE A 197 18.38 13.76 -105.57
CA PHE A 197 19.65 14.20 -106.15
C PHE A 197 20.27 13.11 -107.01
N VAL A 198 20.21 11.84 -106.60
CA VAL A 198 20.62 10.70 -107.43
C VAL A 198 19.66 10.53 -108.61
N GLN A 199 18.39 10.94 -108.55
CA GLN A 199 17.42 10.90 -109.65
C GLN A 199 17.63 12.04 -110.66
N VAL A 200 17.92 13.25 -110.19
CA VAL A 200 18.35 14.40 -111.00
C VAL A 200 19.74 14.14 -111.59
N SER A 201 20.63 13.54 -110.80
CA SER A 201 21.98 13.16 -111.22
C SER A 201 21.97 11.94 -112.14
N THR A 202 21.07 10.96 -111.97
CA THR A 202 20.85 9.87 -112.95
C THR A 202 20.10 10.34 -114.17
N CYS A 203 19.28 11.40 -114.12
CA CYS A 203 18.82 12.08 -115.34
C CYS A 203 19.98 12.82 -116.03
N PHE A 204 20.89 13.46 -115.28
CA PHE A 204 22.09 14.10 -115.85
C PHE A 204 23.10 13.08 -116.38
N TYR A 205 23.23 11.93 -115.72
CA TYR A 205 24.07 10.81 -116.12
C TYR A 205 23.37 9.91 -117.14
N LEU A 206 22.05 9.89 -117.33
CA LEU A 206 21.43 9.19 -118.46
C LEU A 206 21.51 10.03 -119.74
N VAL A 207 21.50 11.36 -119.62
CA VAL A 207 21.86 12.26 -120.73
C VAL A 207 23.37 12.23 -121.02
N ASN A 208 24.25 12.08 -120.01
CA ASN A 208 25.70 11.98 -120.21
C ASN A 208 26.27 10.55 -120.38
N PHE A 209 25.55 9.48 -120.04
CA PHE A 209 25.96 8.09 -120.26
C PHE A 209 25.69 7.66 -121.71
N CYS A 210 24.85 8.39 -122.44
CA CYS A 210 24.89 8.40 -123.91
C CYS A 210 26.07 9.21 -124.49
N PHE A 211 26.84 9.95 -123.69
CA PHE A 211 28.02 10.70 -124.17
C PHE A 211 29.37 10.16 -123.67
N SER A 212 29.38 9.28 -122.65
CA SER A 212 30.61 8.78 -122.05
C SER A 212 30.77 7.26 -122.18
N ILE A 213 30.55 6.71 -123.37
CA ILE A 213 31.39 5.61 -123.89
C ILE A 213 32.79 6.21 -124.14
N ARG A 214 33.46 6.67 -123.09
CA ARG A 214 34.90 6.90 -123.10
C ARG A 214 35.39 7.15 -121.69
N LEU A 215 36.42 6.37 -121.35
CA LEU A 215 37.37 6.50 -120.24
C LEU A 215 37.24 5.46 -119.11
N LYS A 216 38.17 4.52 -119.27
CA LYS A 216 38.62 3.42 -118.43
C LYS A 216 39.03 3.84 -117.01
N ARG A 217 38.86 2.84 -116.11
CA ARG A 217 39.75 2.43 -115.00
C ARG A 217 39.93 3.42 -113.84
N ASN A 218 39.63 2.96 -112.61
CA ASN A 218 40.67 2.83 -111.57
C ASN A 218 40.24 1.95 -110.38
N ILE A 219 41.09 0.97 -110.12
CA ILE A 219 41.14 0.12 -108.93
C ILE A 219 41.99 0.90 -107.91
N GLY A 220 41.45 1.21 -106.72
CA GLY A 220 42.23 1.92 -105.70
C GLY A 220 41.57 2.15 -104.33
N GLU A 221 40.24 2.07 -104.21
CA GLU A 221 39.56 2.50 -102.97
C GLU A 221 39.11 1.36 -102.02
N SER A 222 39.11 0.11 -102.49
CA SER A 222 38.65 -1.07 -101.71
C SER A 222 39.48 -1.32 -100.44
N SER A 223 40.78 -1.00 -100.46
CA SER A 223 41.70 -1.29 -99.35
C SER A 223 41.54 -0.38 -98.12
N LYS A 224 40.99 0.83 -98.29
CA LYS A 224 40.76 1.76 -97.16
C LYS A 224 39.53 1.38 -96.34
N MET A 225 38.50 0.85 -97.02
CA MET A 225 37.22 0.51 -96.38
C MET A 225 37.32 -0.77 -95.54
N THR A 226 38.07 -1.76 -96.01
CA THR A 226 38.40 -2.98 -95.24
C THR A 226 39.20 -2.65 -93.97
N LEU A 227 40.16 -1.73 -94.04
CA LEU A 227 40.96 -1.30 -92.88
C LEU A 227 40.11 -0.60 -91.79
N ILE A 228 39.13 0.20 -92.19
CA ILE A 228 38.19 0.88 -91.27
C ILE A 228 37.30 -0.13 -90.54
N MET A 229 36.81 -1.14 -91.27
CA MET A 229 35.98 -2.22 -90.70
C MET A 229 36.75 -3.04 -89.67
N ILE A 230 37.99 -3.41 -89.98
CA ILE A 230 38.88 -4.14 -89.04
C ILE A 230 39.15 -3.30 -87.78
N ARG A 231 39.44 -1.99 -87.93
CA ARG A 231 39.63 -1.07 -86.79
C ARG A 231 38.39 -0.91 -85.93
N LYS A 232 37.19 -0.89 -86.51
CA LYS A 232 35.93 -0.85 -85.74
C LYS A 232 35.73 -2.14 -84.94
N ARG A 233 35.97 -3.30 -85.56
CA ARG A 233 35.82 -4.61 -84.91
C ARG A 233 36.79 -4.81 -83.74
N LEU A 234 38.06 -4.41 -83.90
CA LEU A 234 39.04 -4.41 -82.82
C LEU A 234 38.67 -3.46 -81.67
N ARG A 235 38.05 -2.31 -81.96
CA ARG A 235 37.54 -1.38 -80.93
C ARG A 235 36.35 -1.98 -80.16
N CYS A 236 35.47 -2.71 -80.83
CA CYS A 236 34.33 -3.38 -80.20
C CYS A 236 34.79 -4.52 -79.27
N LEU A 237 35.76 -5.33 -79.70
CA LEU A 237 36.33 -6.40 -78.85
C LEU A 237 36.99 -5.81 -77.60
N LYS A 238 37.85 -4.79 -77.75
CA LYS A 238 38.48 -4.10 -76.59
C LYS A 238 37.47 -3.49 -75.61
N LYS A 239 36.32 -3.00 -76.09
CA LYS A 239 35.23 -2.52 -75.23
C LYS A 239 34.52 -3.66 -74.50
N GLY A 240 34.31 -4.81 -75.16
CA GLY A 240 33.75 -6.00 -74.54
C GLY A 240 34.64 -6.54 -73.42
N ASP A 241 35.95 -6.61 -73.65
CA ASP A 241 36.92 -7.07 -72.65
C ASP A 241 36.96 -6.14 -71.42
N LEU A 242 36.92 -4.81 -71.64
CA LEU A 242 36.85 -3.83 -70.54
C LEU A 242 35.58 -3.99 -69.71
N LEU A 243 34.43 -4.24 -70.36
CA LEU A 243 33.16 -4.46 -69.67
C LEU A 243 33.19 -5.74 -68.85
N LEU A 244 33.74 -6.83 -69.38
CA LEU A 244 33.87 -8.09 -68.64
C LEU A 244 34.75 -7.93 -67.39
N ILE A 245 35.88 -7.23 -67.52
CA ILE A 245 36.75 -6.91 -66.37
C ILE A 245 36.02 -6.04 -65.34
N SER A 246 35.19 -5.08 -65.78
CA SER A 246 34.42 -4.23 -64.86
C SER A 246 33.35 -5.00 -64.10
N VAL A 247 32.67 -5.96 -64.75
CA VAL A 247 31.68 -6.83 -64.11
C VAL A 247 32.33 -7.74 -63.08
N GLN A 248 33.48 -8.34 -63.41
CA GLN A 248 34.24 -9.18 -62.49
C GLN A 248 34.70 -8.41 -61.24
N ARG A 249 35.10 -7.14 -61.37
CA ARG A 249 35.46 -6.30 -60.22
C ARG A 249 34.27 -6.04 -59.30
N ILE A 250 33.11 -5.68 -59.88
CA ILE A 250 31.89 -5.42 -59.10
C ILE A 250 31.43 -6.69 -58.37
N GLU A 251 31.54 -7.86 -58.99
CA GLU A 251 31.17 -9.12 -58.34
C GLU A 251 32.10 -9.48 -57.17
N MET A 252 33.40 -9.24 -57.33
CA MET A 252 34.37 -9.43 -56.25
C MET A 252 34.16 -8.44 -55.09
N GLU A 253 33.85 -7.18 -55.39
CA GLU A 253 33.51 -6.18 -54.37
C GLU A 253 32.26 -6.57 -53.58
N LYS A 254 31.20 -7.03 -54.26
CA LYS A 254 29.98 -7.53 -53.60
C LYS A 254 30.26 -8.72 -52.68
N LYS A 255 31.05 -9.70 -53.13
CA LYS A 255 31.45 -10.84 -52.29
C LYS A 255 32.19 -10.38 -51.02
N GLN A 256 33.08 -9.40 -51.15
CA GLN A 256 33.79 -8.83 -49.99
C GLN A 256 32.85 -8.08 -49.04
N GLU A 257 31.86 -7.35 -49.55
CA GLU A 257 30.84 -6.68 -48.72
C GLU A 257 29.96 -7.69 -48.00
N ASP A 258 29.51 -8.75 -48.68
CA ASP A 258 28.69 -9.81 -48.10
C ASP A 258 29.44 -10.54 -46.97
N GLU A 259 30.73 -10.86 -47.17
CA GLU A 259 31.56 -11.44 -46.11
C GLU A 259 31.74 -10.50 -44.91
N ARG A 260 31.87 -9.19 -45.14
CA ARG A 260 31.94 -8.20 -44.05
C ARG A 260 30.63 -8.19 -43.27
N HIS A 261 29.49 -8.21 -43.97
CA HIS A 261 28.18 -8.27 -43.33
C HIS A 261 27.96 -9.58 -42.57
N GLU A 262 28.44 -10.71 -43.07
CA GLU A 262 28.44 -11.98 -42.33
C GLU A 262 29.27 -11.93 -41.06
N ARG A 263 30.49 -11.39 -41.12
CA ARG A 263 31.35 -11.22 -39.94
C ARG A 263 30.67 -10.36 -38.87
N VAL A 264 30.13 -9.20 -39.23
CA VAL A 264 29.41 -8.32 -38.30
C VAL A 264 28.19 -9.02 -37.70
N ARG A 265 27.42 -9.77 -38.50
CA ARG A 265 26.28 -10.54 -38.00
C ARG A 265 26.72 -11.59 -36.98
N LEU A 266 27.76 -12.37 -37.29
CA LEU A 266 28.28 -13.39 -36.39
C LEU A 266 28.82 -12.80 -35.08
N ASP A 267 29.56 -11.69 -35.14
CA ASP A 267 30.10 -11.05 -33.95
C ASP A 267 29.01 -10.42 -33.09
N SER A 268 27.99 -9.81 -33.70
CA SER A 268 26.82 -9.32 -32.99
C SER A 268 26.05 -10.45 -32.29
N ALA A 269 25.85 -11.60 -32.96
CA ALA A 269 25.19 -12.76 -32.39
C ALA A 269 25.99 -13.36 -31.22
N ARG A 270 27.33 -13.43 -31.34
CA ARG A 270 28.22 -13.85 -30.26
C ARG A 270 28.14 -12.92 -29.06
N ALA A 271 28.15 -11.60 -29.29
CA ALA A 271 28.02 -10.60 -28.23
C ALA A 271 26.66 -10.72 -27.51
N ALA A 272 25.57 -10.92 -28.25
CA ALA A 272 24.24 -11.10 -27.69
C ALA A 272 24.17 -12.35 -26.79
N LEU A 273 24.68 -13.49 -27.24
CA LEU A 273 24.73 -14.73 -26.46
C LEU A 273 25.57 -14.58 -25.16
N LEU A 274 26.68 -13.85 -25.22
CA LEU A 274 27.49 -13.57 -24.02
C LEU A 274 26.73 -12.71 -23.01
N MET A 275 25.99 -11.70 -23.49
CA MET A 275 25.16 -10.86 -22.63
C MET A 275 24.00 -11.64 -22.00
N GLU A 276 23.32 -12.49 -22.75
CA GLU A 276 22.28 -13.38 -22.21
C GLU A 276 22.85 -14.31 -21.12
N ARG A 277 24.01 -14.93 -21.37
CA ARG A 277 24.68 -15.77 -20.35
C ARG A 277 25.09 -14.99 -19.12
N ARG A 278 25.43 -13.71 -19.25
CA ARG A 278 25.74 -12.84 -18.12
C ARG A 278 24.48 -12.50 -17.33
N GLN A 279 23.40 -12.14 -18.02
CA GLN A 279 22.10 -11.86 -17.39
C GLN A 279 21.55 -13.09 -16.67
N ALA A 280 21.64 -14.28 -17.27
CA ALA A 280 21.22 -15.53 -16.64
C ALA A 280 21.99 -15.82 -15.34
N ARG A 281 23.31 -15.56 -15.31
CA ARG A 281 24.14 -15.70 -14.10
C ARG A 281 23.71 -14.72 -13.00
N LEU A 282 23.49 -13.45 -13.36
CA LEU A 282 23.01 -12.43 -12.42
C LEU A 282 21.62 -12.78 -11.88
N GLY A 283 20.71 -13.21 -12.75
CA GLY A 283 19.37 -13.66 -12.36
C GLY A 283 19.41 -14.85 -11.39
N LYS A 284 20.31 -15.81 -11.62
CA LYS A 284 20.52 -16.93 -10.68
C LYS A 284 21.03 -16.45 -9.32
N GLN A 285 21.96 -15.50 -9.28
CA GLN A 285 22.46 -14.92 -8.02
C GLN A 285 21.36 -14.17 -7.26
N LEU A 286 20.56 -13.36 -7.95
CA LEU A 286 19.43 -12.65 -7.36
C LEU A 286 18.40 -13.62 -6.78
N ARG A 287 18.10 -14.72 -7.50
CA ARG A 287 17.19 -15.74 -7.01
C ARG A 287 17.71 -16.40 -5.73
N GLN A 288 18.99 -16.77 -5.70
CA GLN A 288 19.62 -17.33 -4.51
C GLN A 288 19.57 -16.38 -3.32
N GLN A 289 19.79 -15.08 -3.53
CA GLN A 289 19.69 -14.06 -2.49
C GLN A 289 18.26 -13.93 -1.96
N LEU A 290 17.27 -13.90 -2.85
CA LEU A 290 15.86 -13.85 -2.48
C LEU A 290 15.43 -15.10 -1.70
N ASP A 291 15.82 -16.30 -2.17
CA ASP A 291 15.49 -17.56 -1.51
C ASP A 291 16.13 -17.64 -0.11
N SER A 292 17.37 -17.15 0.04
CA SER A 292 18.04 -17.00 1.33
C SER A 292 17.28 -16.06 2.28
N ALA A 293 16.92 -14.86 1.81
CA ALA A 293 16.20 -13.87 2.61
C ALA A 293 14.81 -14.38 3.02
N ASN A 294 14.08 -15.01 2.09
CA ASN A 294 12.79 -15.64 2.38
C ASN A 294 12.92 -16.78 3.39
N GLY A 295 14.00 -17.57 3.32
CA GLY A 295 14.31 -18.59 4.30
C GLY A 295 14.52 -18.02 5.71
N GLN A 296 15.27 -16.92 5.84
CA GLN A 296 15.49 -16.22 7.11
C GLN A 296 14.18 -15.62 7.65
N LEU A 297 13.37 -14.99 6.79
CA LEU A 297 12.06 -14.46 7.16
C LEU A 297 11.12 -15.57 7.64
N ALA A 298 11.07 -16.71 6.94
CA ALA A 298 10.26 -17.85 7.37
C ALA A 298 10.71 -18.41 8.73
N GLN A 299 12.02 -18.46 9.00
CA GLN A 299 12.56 -18.89 10.29
C GLN A 299 12.22 -17.91 11.41
N THR A 300 12.38 -16.61 11.19
CA THR A 300 12.03 -15.57 12.18
C THR A 300 10.53 -15.58 12.50
N HIS A 301 9.66 -15.70 11.48
CA HIS A 301 8.23 -15.86 11.69
C HIS A 301 7.88 -17.15 12.47
N LYS A 302 8.55 -18.27 12.20
CA LYS A 302 8.38 -19.51 12.98
C LYS A 302 8.83 -19.36 14.44
N GLN A 303 9.90 -18.60 14.70
CA GLN A 303 10.35 -18.31 16.05
C GLN A 303 9.38 -17.39 16.81
N GLN A 304 8.84 -16.37 16.13
CA GLN A 304 7.87 -15.44 16.72
C GLN A 304 6.47 -16.05 16.93
N SER A 305 6.03 -16.96 16.06
CA SER A 305 4.71 -17.63 16.14
C SER A 305 4.64 -18.76 17.16
N ARG A 306 5.75 -19.11 17.82
CA ARG A 306 5.70 -19.86 19.08
C ARG A 306 5.33 -18.89 20.19
N GLY A 307 4.05 -18.56 20.28
CA GLY A 307 3.51 -17.92 21.47
C GLY A 307 3.81 -18.79 22.68
N GLN A 308 4.76 -18.36 23.51
CA GLN A 308 4.98 -18.96 24.82
C GLN A 308 3.77 -18.59 25.66
N ILE A 309 2.86 -19.56 25.84
CA ILE A 309 1.82 -19.47 26.85
C ILE A 309 2.54 -19.68 28.19
N ASP A 310 2.77 -18.56 28.89
CA ASP A 310 3.45 -18.56 30.17
C ASP A 310 2.56 -19.17 31.27
N GLU A 311 3.14 -19.76 32.31
CA GLU A 311 2.40 -20.47 33.36
C GLU A 311 1.45 -19.53 34.12
N SER A 312 1.79 -18.23 34.13
CA SER A 312 0.95 -17.12 34.59
C SER A 312 -0.37 -16.96 33.82
N PHE A 313 -0.48 -17.48 32.60
CA PHE A 313 -1.72 -17.52 31.81
C PHE A 313 -2.72 -18.51 32.41
N PHE A 314 -2.27 -19.68 32.84
CA PHE A 314 -3.15 -20.73 33.39
C PHE A 314 -3.62 -20.40 34.81
N LEU A 315 -2.81 -19.66 35.58
CA LEU A 315 -3.19 -19.15 36.90
C LEU A 315 -4.32 -18.12 36.87
N LYS A 316 -4.71 -17.59 35.70
CA LYS A 316 -5.86 -16.68 35.56
C LYS A 316 -7.20 -17.40 35.55
N PHE A 317 -7.20 -18.72 35.31
CA PHE A 317 -8.41 -19.53 35.30
C PHE A 317 -8.59 -20.20 36.66
N ASN A 318 -9.84 -20.24 37.17
CA ASN A 318 -10.21 -20.80 38.48
C ASN A 318 -9.69 -20.05 39.73
N THR A 319 -9.45 -18.75 39.65
CA THR A 319 -9.00 -17.92 40.79
C THR A 319 -10.09 -17.58 41.81
N CYS A 320 -11.35 -17.88 41.52
CA CYS A 320 -12.47 -17.64 42.44
C CYS A 320 -13.40 -18.85 42.42
N SER A 321 -13.77 -19.37 43.60
CA SER A 321 -14.85 -20.34 43.70
C SER A 321 -16.17 -19.65 43.43
N ARG A 322 -17.00 -20.29 42.60
CA ARG A 322 -18.28 -19.76 42.12
C ARG A 322 -19.34 -19.74 43.20
#